data_AF-N6YWU8-F1
#
_entry.id   AF-N6YWU8-F1
#
_cell.length_a   1.000
_cell.length_b   1.000
_cell.length_c   1.000
_cell.angle_alpha   90.00
_cell.angle_beta   90.00
_cell.angle_gamma   90.00
#
_symmetry.space_group_name_H-M   'P 1'
#
loop_
_entity.id
_entity.type
_entity.pdbx_description
1 polymer ?
#
loop_
_entity_poly.entity_id
_entity_poly.type
_entity_poly.pdbx_seq_one_letter_code
_entity_poly.pdbx_strand_id
1 'polypeptide(L)' 'MSVADLIAKLHPLPPDLPVMLTVSEGGIDYARVVRIADVAQHHRNWSFTPIGQYRELPDENTVGEPFKAVVIDLDAELL' A
#
# COMPACT_ATOMS: atom_id res chain seq x y z
N MET A 1 -0.59 -1.63 -17.42
CA MET A 1 0.69 -1.22 -16.81
C MET A 1 1.67 -2.34 -17.06
N SER A 2 2.81 -2.07 -17.68
CA SER A 2 3.89 -3.03 -17.88
C SER A 2 4.92 -2.95 -16.73
N VAL A 3 5.82 -3.92 -16.65
CA VAL A 3 6.96 -3.89 -15.71
C VAL A 3 7.82 -2.65 -15.95
N ALA A 4 8.02 -2.26 -17.21
CA ALA A 4 8.78 -1.05 -17.55
C ALA A 4 8.08 0.22 -17.03
N ASP A 5 6.75 0.31 -17.16
CA ASP A 5 5.98 1.45 -16.62
C ASP A 5 6.07 1.53 -15.10
N LEU A 6 6.10 0.38 -14.42
CA LEU A 6 6.22 0.32 -12.97
C LEU A 6 7.61 0.76 -12.50
N ILE A 7 8.68 0.23 -13.12
CA ILE A 7 10.06 0.62 -12.80
C ILE A 7 10.26 2.12 -13.02
N ALA A 8 9.73 2.66 -14.13
CA ALA A 8 9.81 4.09 -14.41
C ALA A 8 9.08 4.95 -13.36
N LYS A 9 8.00 4.45 -12.76
CA LYS A 9 7.26 5.13 -11.67
C LYS A 9 7.95 5.02 -10.31
N LEU A 10 8.67 3.93 -10.03
CA LEU A 10 9.37 3.71 -8.77
C LEU A 10 10.75 4.38 -8.74
N HIS A 11 11.46 4.43 -9.87
CA HIS A 11 12.80 5.01 -9.99
C HIS A 11 12.93 6.45 -9.42
N PRO A 12 11.98 7.38 -9.60
CA PRO A 12 12.13 8.74 -9.08
C PRO A 12 11.78 8.88 -7.59
N LEU A 13 11.30 7.83 -6.91
CA LEU A 13 10.86 7.92 -5.51
C LEU A 13 12.04 7.90 -4.53
N PRO A 14 11.88 8.52 -3.34
CA PRO A 14 12.87 8.41 -2.27
C PRO A 14 13.14 6.93 -1.90
N PRO A 15 14.41 6.53 -1.70
CA PRO A 15 14.77 5.14 -1.43
C PRO A 15 14.33 4.67 -0.03
N ASP A 16 13.97 5.59 0.86
CA ASP A 16 13.46 5.35 2.21
C ASP A 16 11.93 5.37 2.31
N LEU A 17 11.24 5.48 1.17
CA LEU A 17 9.79 5.51 1.14
C LEU A 17 9.22 4.16 1.65
N PRO A 18 8.29 4.17 2.62
CA PRO A 18 7.72 2.95 3.15
C PRO A 18 6.92 2.19 2.08
N VAL A 19 7.08 0.85 2.09
CA VAL A 19 6.33 -0.08 1.24
C VAL A 19 5.21 -0.72 2.05
N MET A 20 3.99 -0.65 1.52
CA MET A 20 2.81 -1.28 2.10
C MET A 20 2.43 -2.52 1.29
N LEU A 21 2.43 -3.68 1.94
CA LEU A 21 1.99 -4.94 1.35
C LEU A 21 0.54 -5.21 1.77
N THR A 22 -0.37 -5.30 0.80
CA THR A 22 -1.72 -5.79 1.05
C THR A 22 -1.74 -7.29 0.77
N VAL A 23 -1.34 -8.07 1.79
CA VAL A 23 -1.35 -9.53 1.75
C VAL A 23 -2.71 -10.05 2.21
N SER A 24 -3.35 -10.87 1.38
CA SER A 24 -4.40 -11.78 1.84
C SER A 24 -3.74 -13.08 2.33
N GLU A 25 -4.20 -13.62 3.45
CA GLU A 25 -3.69 -14.88 4.01
C GLU A 25 -3.87 -16.01 2.96
N GLY A 26 -2.81 -16.37 2.22
CA GLY A 26 -2.99 -17.34 1.13
C GLY A 26 -1.75 -17.83 0.39
N GLY A 27 -0.53 -17.46 0.81
CA GLY A 27 0.69 -17.96 0.14
C GLY A 27 0.90 -17.41 -1.27
N ILE A 28 0.42 -16.19 -1.55
CA ILE A 28 0.69 -15.50 -2.80
C ILE A 28 2.10 -14.90 -2.76
N ASP A 29 2.96 -15.31 -3.69
CA ASP A 29 4.38 -14.92 -3.79
C ASP A 29 4.66 -13.85 -4.86
N TYR A 30 3.62 -13.31 -5.51
CA TYR A 30 3.74 -12.29 -6.55
C TYR A 30 2.78 -11.11 -6.35
N ALA A 31 3.22 -9.92 -6.75
CA ALA A 31 2.38 -8.73 -6.78
C ALA A 31 1.54 -8.66 -8.05
N ARG A 32 0.22 -8.45 -7.89
CA ARG A 32 -0.71 -8.21 -9.00
C ARG A 32 -0.79 -6.74 -9.40
N VAL A 33 -0.80 -5.84 -8.42
CA VAL A 33 -0.86 -4.39 -8.66
C VAL A 33 0.20 -3.71 -7.81
N VAL A 34 0.90 -2.75 -8.40
CA VAL A 34 1.73 -1.82 -7.64
C VAL A 34 1.34 -0.40 -8.03
N ARG A 35 1.04 0.42 -7.03
CA ARG A 35 0.61 1.81 -7.21
C ARG A 35 1.18 2.71 -6.13
N ILE A 36 1.10 4.02 -6.35
CA ILE A 36 1.39 5.05 -5.34
C ILE A 36 0.06 5.66 -4.93
N ALA A 37 -0.20 5.75 -3.64
CA ALA A 37 -1.42 6.32 -3.09
C ALA A 37 -1.11 7.27 -1.93
N ASP A 38 -2.01 8.23 -1.69
CA ASP A 38 -2.07 8.93 -0.40
C ASP A 38 -2.73 8.01 0.61
N VAL A 39 -2.02 7.74 1.70
CA VAL A 39 -2.48 6.89 2.79
C VAL A 39 -2.41 7.65 4.11
N ALA A 40 -3.28 7.30 5.05
CA ALA A 40 -3.19 7.77 6.43
C ALA A 40 -3.23 6.60 7.40
N GLN A 41 -2.62 6.78 8.56
CA GLN A 41 -2.57 5.74 9.59
C GLN A 41 -3.93 5.61 10.25
N HIS A 42 -4.40 4.40 10.51
CA HIS A 42 -5.60 4.17 11.30
C HIS A 42 -5.33 4.51 12.78
N HIS A 43 -6.30 5.11 13.48
CA HIS A 43 -6.21 5.37 14.92
C HIS A 43 -6.02 4.11 15.79
N ARG A 44 -6.40 2.93 15.27
CA ARG A 44 -6.22 1.65 15.96
C ARG A 44 -4.87 1.07 15.58
N ASN A 45 -4.17 0.52 16.56
CA ASN A 45 -2.92 -0.16 16.31
C ASN A 45 -3.16 -1.59 15.84
N TRP A 46 -2.94 -1.82 14.56
CA TRP A 46 -3.05 -3.10 13.87
C TRP A 46 -1.65 -3.62 13.49
N SER A 47 -0.71 -3.63 14.44
CA SER A 47 0.71 -4.01 14.24
C SER A 47 0.93 -5.36 13.51
N PHE A 48 -0.07 -6.23 13.49
CA PHE A 48 0.00 -7.57 12.90
C PHE A 48 -0.71 -7.67 11.54
N THR A 49 -1.41 -6.62 11.09
CA THR A 49 -2.06 -6.55 9.78
C THR A 49 -1.77 -5.19 9.14
N PRO A 50 -0.71 -5.09 8.30
CA PRO A 50 -0.33 -3.82 7.66
C PRO A 50 -1.49 -3.13 6.91
N ILE A 51 -2.43 -3.93 6.36
CA ILE A 51 -3.68 -3.46 5.74
C ILE A 51 -4.58 -2.71 6.73
N GLY A 52 -4.66 -3.19 7.99
CA GLY A 52 -5.46 -2.52 9.02
C GLY A 52 -4.81 -1.23 9.52
N GLN A 53 -3.47 -1.16 9.45
CA GLN A 53 -2.69 -0.05 9.99
C GLN A 53 -2.77 1.22 9.13
N TYR A 54 -2.99 1.09 7.82
CA TYR A 54 -3.00 2.23 6.88
C TYR A 54 -4.17 2.13 5.92
N ARG A 55 -4.83 3.25 5.65
CA ARG A 55 -5.94 3.33 4.70
C ARG A 55 -5.61 4.22 3.52
N GLU A 56 -5.89 3.71 2.32
CA GLU A 56 -6.09 4.53 1.13
C GLU A 56 -7.39 5.32 1.28
N LEU A 57 -7.39 6.58 0.85
CA LEU A 57 -8.53 7.50 1.03
C LEU A 57 -8.86 7.73 2.53
N PRO A 58 -8.11 8.62 3.19
CA PRO A 58 -8.26 8.91 4.62
C PRO A 58 -9.71 9.20 5.02
N ASP A 59 -10.17 8.58 6.10
CA ASP A 59 -11.51 8.72 6.66
C ASP A 59 -11.46 9.18 8.14
N GLU A 60 -12.61 9.30 8.79
CA GLU A 60 -12.72 9.74 10.19
C GLU A 60 -11.98 8.84 11.21
N ASN A 61 -11.57 7.63 10.81
CA ASN A 61 -10.80 6.70 11.63
C ASN A 61 -9.29 6.78 11.39
N THR A 62 -8.85 7.74 10.57
CA THR A 62 -7.44 7.97 10.30
C THR A 62 -6.87 9.11 11.16
N VAL A 63 -5.57 9.04 11.46
CA VAL A 63 -4.83 10.00 12.28
C VAL A 63 -3.58 10.46 11.54
N GLY A 64 -3.21 11.71 11.82
CA GLY A 64 -2.07 12.37 11.17
C GLY A 64 -2.39 12.87 9.77
N GLU A 65 -1.42 13.56 9.17
CA GLU A 65 -1.52 14.02 7.79
C GLU A 65 -1.31 12.86 6.81
N PRO A 66 -2.04 12.83 5.68
CA PRO A 66 -1.82 11.83 4.64
C PRO A 66 -0.39 11.90 4.07
N PHE A 67 0.16 10.74 3.71
CA PHE A 67 1.49 10.63 3.10
C PHE A 67 1.48 9.68 1.90
N LYS A 68 2.48 9.81 1.02
CA LYS A 68 2.64 8.93 -0.15
C LYS A 68 3.25 7.59 0.26
N ALA A 69 2.62 6.50 -0.15
CA ALA A 69 3.15 5.15 0.01
C ALA A 69 3.06 4.35 -1.30
N VAL A 70 3.98 3.38 -1.46
CA VAL A 70 3.85 2.34 -2.48
C VAL A 70 2.94 1.24 -1.93
N VAL A 71 1.81 1.01 -2.59
CA VAL A 71 0.85 -0.05 -2.28
C VAL A 71 1.08 -1.21 -3.24
N ILE A 72 1.36 -2.39 -2.68
CA ILE A 72 1.57 -3.64 -3.41
C ILE A 72 0.40 -4.57 -3.09
N ASP A 73 -0.44 -4.81 -4.09
CA ASP A 73 -1.59 -5.70 -4.01
C ASP A 73 -1.23 -7.11 -4.42
N LEU A 74 -1.49 -8.05 -3.51
CA LEU A 74 -1.20 -9.46 -3.69
C LEU A 74 -2.46 -10.27 -4.00
N ASP A 75 -3.68 -9.76 -3.75
CA ASP A 75 -4.91 -10.57 -3.86
C ASP A 75 -5.79 -10.22 -5.07
N ALA A 76 -6.70 -11.13 -5.41
CA ALA A 76 -7.61 -11.06 -6.53
C ALA A 76 -9.07 -11.12 -6.08
N GLU A 77 -9.49 -10.28 -5.13
CA GLU A 77 -10.91 -9.98 -4.96
C GLU A 77 -11.11 -8.49 -4.71
N LEU A 78 -11.54 -7.79 -5.76
CA LEU A 78 -12.18 -6.49 -5.66
C LEU A 78 -13.46 -6.56 -6.49
N LEU A 79 -14.59 -6.80 -5.82
CA LEU A 79 -15.87 -6.10 -6.00
C LEU A 79 -16.77 -6.39 -4.80
#